data_AF-A0A519Y7R1-F1
#
_entry.id   AF-A0A519Y7R1-F1
#
_cell.length_a   1.000
_cell.length_b   1.000
_cell.length_c   1.000
_cell.angle_alpha   90.00
_cell.angle_beta   90.00
_cell.angle_gamma   90.00
#
_symmetry.space_group_name_H-M   'P 1'
#
loop_
_entity.id
_entity.type
_entity.pdbx_description
1 polymer ?
#
loop_
_entity_poly.entity_id
_entity_poly.type
_entity_poly.pdbx_seq_one_letter_code
_entity_poly.pdbx_strand_id
1 'polypeptide(L)' 'IASSSLATEWLKGKTVDEALAIDNMEIVEELALPPVKIHCSVLAEDAIKMAINDYRVKNGLPALELEKSHH' A
#
# COMPACT_ATOMS: atom_id res chain seq x y z
N ILE A 1 2.98 4.93 -11.88
CA ILE A 1 3.09 6.38 -11.60
C ILE A 1 1.77 6.94 -11.06
N ALA A 2 0.67 6.88 -11.83
CA ALA A 2 -0.64 7.33 -11.34
C ALA A 2 -1.08 6.60 -10.05
N SER A 3 -0.92 5.27 -9.99
CA SER A 3 -1.19 4.45 -8.80
C SER A 3 -0.38 4.91 -7.58
N SER A 4 0.93 5.08 -7.73
CA SER A 4 1.82 5.54 -6.65
C SER A 4 1.50 6.95 -6.16
N SER A 5 1.17 7.89 -7.07
CA SER A 5 0.75 9.25 -6.68
C SER A 5 -0.55 9.23 -5.88
N LEU A 6 -1.57 8.50 -6.37
CA LEU A 6 -2.85 8.39 -5.67
C LEU A 6 -2.67 7.80 -4.27
N ALA A 7 -1.90 6.71 -4.18
CA ALA A 7 -1.65 6.05 -2.92
C ALA A 7 -0.92 6.96 -1.90
N THR A 8 0.04 7.79 -2.35
CA THR A 8 0.70 8.76 -1.46
C THR A 8 -0.21 9.87 -0.97
N GLU A 9 -1.18 10.32 -1.77
CA GLU A 9 -2.16 11.31 -1.32
C GLU A 9 -3.16 10.70 -0.33
N TRP A 10 -3.60 9.45 -0.55
CA TRP A 10 -4.47 8.73 0.37
C TRP A 10 -3.83 8.50 1.73
N LEU A 11 -2.52 8.28 1.78
CA LEU A 11 -1.78 8.09 3.01
C LEU A 11 -1.66 9.37 3.86
N LYS A 12 -1.77 10.56 3.26
CA LYS A 12 -1.64 11.81 4.01
C LYS A 12 -2.83 12.00 4.94
N GLY A 13 -2.55 12.10 6.24
CA GLY A 13 -3.57 12.31 7.26
C GLY A 13 -4.25 11.03 7.75
N LYS A 14 -3.91 9.86 7.18
CA LYS A 14 -4.28 8.55 7.72
C LYS A 14 -3.32 8.12 8.81
N THR A 15 -3.82 7.32 9.73
CA THR A 15 -3.03 6.59 10.73
C THR A 15 -2.31 5.40 10.10
N VAL A 16 -1.30 4.87 10.81
CA VAL A 16 -0.52 3.71 10.36
C VAL A 16 -1.41 2.48 10.12
N ASP A 17 -2.43 2.27 10.94
CA ASP A 17 -3.34 1.13 10.80
C ASP A 17 -4.28 1.29 9.60
N GLU A 18 -4.78 2.51 9.35
CA GLU A 18 -5.57 2.81 8.14
C GLU A 18 -4.74 2.71 6.87
N ALA A 19 -3.46 3.05 6.94
CA ALA A 19 -2.53 2.91 5.83
C ALA A 19 -2.24 1.45 5.45
N LEU A 20 -2.33 0.53 6.41
CA LEU A 20 -2.20 -0.92 6.20
C LEU A 20 -3.46 -1.55 5.63
N ALA A 21 -4.62 -0.94 5.89
CA ALA A 21 -5.91 -1.38 5.38
C ALA A 21 -6.16 -1.00 3.90
N ILE A 22 -5.26 -0.22 3.28
CA ILE A 22 -5.36 0.13 1.86
C ILE A 22 -5.13 -1.12 1.02
N ASP A 23 -6.14 -1.47 0.21
CA ASP A 23 -6.10 -2.58 -0.72
C ASP A 23 -5.74 -2.10 -2.14
N ASN A 24 -4.99 -2.90 -2.90
CA ASN A 24 -4.73 -2.59 -4.31
C ASN A 24 -6.01 -2.59 -5.14
N MET A 25 -7.04 -3.35 -4.75
CA MET A 25 -8.29 -3.43 -5.49
C MET A 25 -8.99 -2.06 -5.48
N GLU A 26 -9.00 -1.36 -4.36
CA GLU A 26 -9.55 0.00 -4.27
C GLU A 26 -8.80 0.97 -5.19
N ILE A 27 -7.47 0.84 -5.29
CA ILE A 27 -6.65 1.67 -6.20
C ILE A 27 -6.94 1.36 -7.67
N VAL A 28 -7.19 0.09 -8.00
CA VAL A 28 -7.53 -0.37 -9.36
C VAL A 28 -8.92 0.11 -9.77
N GLU A 29 -9.90 0.02 -8.87
CA GLU A 29 -11.26 0.49 -9.08
C GLU A 29 -11.30 2.01 -9.27
N GLU A 30 -10.62 2.76 -8.42
CA GLU A 30 -10.66 4.22 -8.45
C GLU A 30 -9.98 4.82 -9.69
N LEU A 31 -8.94 4.15 -10.19
CA LEU A 31 -8.26 4.53 -11.42
C LEU A 31 -8.86 3.88 -12.67
N ALA A 32 -9.95 3.10 -12.53
CA ALA A 32 -10.60 2.32 -13.59
C ALA A 32 -9.58 1.58 -14.47
N LEU A 33 -8.56 0.98 -13.83
CA LEU A 33 -7.42 0.43 -14.56
C LEU A 33 -7.84 -0.88 -15.25
N PRO A 34 -7.48 -1.07 -16.53
CA PRO A 34 -7.69 -2.34 -17.19
C PRO A 34 -6.88 -3.44 -16.48
N PRO A 35 -7.36 -4.70 -16.50
CA PRO A 35 -6.80 -5.80 -15.70
C PRO A 35 -5.29 -6.06 -15.91
N VAL A 36 -4.75 -5.63 -17.04
CA VAL A 36 -3.32 -5.74 -17.38
C VAL A 36 -2.42 -4.84 -16.50
N LYS A 37 -2.97 -3.80 -15.87
CA LYS A 37 -2.23 -2.83 -15.03
C LYS A 37 -2.30 -3.11 -13.52
N ILE A 38 -2.91 -4.22 -13.10
CA ILE A 38 -3.03 -4.62 -11.68
C ILE A 38 -1.65 -4.78 -11.02
N HIS A 39 -0.65 -5.30 -11.75
CA HIS A 39 0.71 -5.48 -11.22
C HIS A 39 1.37 -4.16 -10.74
N CYS A 40 1.04 -3.03 -11.36
CA CYS A 40 1.52 -1.71 -10.95
C CYS A 40 0.86 -1.21 -9.66
N SER A 41 -0.30 -1.73 -9.31
CA SER A 41 -1.03 -1.41 -8.07
C SER A 41 -0.55 -2.30 -6.92
N VAL A 42 -0.30 -3.59 -7.19
CA VAL A 42 0.34 -4.52 -6.23
C VAL A 42 1.71 -3.99 -5.78
N LEU A 43 2.54 -3.54 -6.72
CA LEU A 43 3.84 -2.94 -6.40
C LEU A 43 3.73 -1.69 -5.52
N ALA A 44 2.68 -0.88 -5.69
CA ALA A 44 2.48 0.31 -4.87
C ALA A 44 2.05 -0.06 -3.45
N GLU A 45 1.15 -1.03 -3.31
CA GLU A 45 0.69 -1.56 -2.02
C GLU A 45 1.84 -2.18 -1.21
N ASP A 46 2.63 -3.05 -1.83
CA ASP A 46 3.80 -3.69 -1.19
C ASP A 46 4.82 -2.65 -0.71
N ALA A 47 5.09 -1.63 -1.53
CA ALA A 47 6.02 -0.56 -1.16
C ALA A 47 5.54 0.22 0.07
N ILE A 48 4.23 0.47 0.19
CA ILE A 48 3.63 1.17 1.34
C ILE A 48 3.73 0.31 2.59
N LYS A 49 3.35 -0.96 2.50
CA LYS A 49 3.45 -1.93 3.60
C LYS A 49 4.89 -2.05 4.11
N MET A 50 5.86 -2.15 3.20
CA MET A 50 7.28 -2.17 3.54
C MET A 50 7.74 -0.88 4.22
N ALA A 51 7.34 0.29 3.70
CA ALA A 51 7.72 1.58 4.28
C ALA A 51 7.15 1.76 5.69
N ILE A 52 5.90 1.32 5.92
CA ILE A 52 5.26 1.33 7.24
C ILE A 52 6.00 0.40 8.21
N ASN A 53 6.36 -0.81 7.76
CA ASN A 53 7.08 -1.75 8.59
C ASN A 53 8.46 -1.23 8.99
N ASP A 54 9.19 -0.63 8.04
CA ASP A 54 10.48 0.02 8.30
C ASP A 54 10.34 1.19 9.29
N TYR A 55 9.29 2.01 9.15
CA TYR A 55 8.97 3.06 10.12
C TYR A 55 8.72 2.48 11.52
N ARG A 56 7.94 1.39 11.65
CA ARG A 56 7.66 0.76 12.96
C ARG A 56 8.94 0.25 13.61
N VAL A 57 9.76 -0.50 12.87
CA VAL A 57 11.03 -1.04 13.36
C VAL A 57 11.97 0.08 13.82
N LYS A 58 12.08 1.18 13.05
CA LYS A 58 12.91 2.34 13.41
C LYS A 58 12.43 3.08 14.66
N ASN A 59 11.13 3.03 14.95
CA ASN A 59 10.54 3.62 16.16
C ASN A 59 10.49 2.66 17.35
N GLY A 60 11.13 1.48 17.25
CA GLY A 60 11.13 0.47 18.32
C GLY A 60 9.80 -0.26 18.49
N LEU A 61 8.91 -0.18 17.50
CA LEU A 61 7.65 -0.93 17.46
C LEU A 61 7.89 -2.31 16.83
N PRO A 62 7.07 -3.32 17.18
CA PRO A 62 7.15 -4.63 16.55
C PRO A 62 6.87 -4.54 15.05
N ALA A 63 7.66 -5.30 14.28
CA ALA A 63 7.44 -5.48 12.86
C ALA A 63 6.08 -6.17 12.63
N LEU A 64 5.42 -5.78 11.54
CA LEU A 64 4.20 -6.45 11.09
C LEU A 64 4.59 -7.69 10.30
N GLU A 65 3.99 -8.83 10.64
CA GLU A 65 3.98 -9.99 9.75
C GLU A 65 3.05 -9.67 8.57
N LEU A 66 3.65 -9.15 7.50
CA LEU A 66 2.97 -8.96 6.23
C LEU A 66 2.80 -10.34 5.60
N GLU A 67 1.62 -10.94 5.71
CA GLU A 67 1.27 -12.10 4.90
C GLU A 67 1.37 -11.70 3.43
N LYS A 68 2.37 -12.26 2.74
CA LYS A 68 2.48 -12.12 1.29
C LYS A 68 1.30 -12.86 0.69
N SER A 69 0.20 -12.16 0.42
CA SER A 69 -0.86 -12.68 -0.44
C SER A 69 -0.28 -12.82 -1.84
N HIS A 70 0.27 -13.99 -2.14
CA HIS A 70 0.64 -14.40 -3.47
C HIS A 70 -0.66 -14.48 -4.30
N HIS A 71 -0.95 -13.44 -5.07
CA HIS A 71 -1.96 -13.45 -6.13
C HIS A 71 -1.30 -13.20 -7.48
#